data_AF-A0AAN6Q9P2-F1
#
_entry.id   AF-A0AAN6Q9P2-F1
#
_cell.length_a   1.000
_cell.length_b   1.000
_cell.length_c   1.000
_cell.angle_alpha   90.00
_cell.angle_beta   90.00
_cell.angle_gamma   90.00
#
_symmetry.space_group_name_H-M   'P 1'
#
loop_
_entity.id
_entity.type
_entity.pdbx_description
1 polymer ?
#
loop_
_entity_poly.entity_id
_entity_poly.type
_entity_poly.pdbx_seq_one_letter_code
_entity_poly.pdbx_strand_id
1 'polypeptide(L)'
;MPDQIIYPTGLGLKDLLAYGKTGMVLLDSSTDTVVKASMDGEWSDEMTRERQIYERFVQRDGHKNILLYHGTFGTGIPLEYTPYGNIRSYLDEHPTNKKRKIRWALQIAEALDFVHQCGVIHGDVDGSNGFNADIFALGSTLYEVMNESRPYAGLSDKNILERYTKGRFPETESLGIVGSIITKCWRGEYGDCKLVVHDLKGEPRYSDLYLVGMSP
;
A
#
# COMPACT_ATOMS: atom_id res chain seq x y z
N MET A 1 -17.80 -24.15 22.94
CA MET A 1 -18.69 -23.87 21.78
C MET A 1 -17.74 -23.61 20.62
N PRO A 2 -17.70 -24.41 19.54
CA PRO A 2 -16.84 -24.04 18.41
C PRO A 2 -17.50 -22.89 17.62
N ASP A 3 -16.71 -21.86 17.34
CA ASP A 3 -16.64 -21.17 16.05
C ASP A 3 -17.93 -20.58 15.44
N GLN A 4 -18.76 -19.88 16.21
CA GLN A 4 -19.83 -19.09 15.62
C GLN A 4 -19.29 -17.73 15.17
N ILE A 5 -19.23 -17.51 13.85
CA ILE A 5 -18.89 -16.21 13.25
C ILE A 5 -19.96 -15.18 13.67
N ILE A 6 -19.52 -14.08 14.25
CA ILE A 6 -20.38 -12.96 14.67
C ILE A 6 -20.30 -11.86 13.62
N TYR A 7 -21.42 -11.62 12.93
CA TYR A 7 -21.55 -10.54 11.95
C TYR A 7 -21.92 -9.22 12.63
N PRO A 8 -21.43 -8.05 12.14
CA PRO A 8 -21.90 -6.76 12.60
C PRO A 8 -23.42 -6.62 12.46
N THR A 9 -24.07 -5.92 13.39
CA THR A 9 -25.52 -5.76 13.41
C THR A 9 -26.04 -5.19 12.09
N GLY A 10 -27.00 -5.89 11.46
CA GLY A 10 -27.58 -5.50 10.17
C GLY A 10 -26.89 -6.09 8.95
N LEU A 11 -25.72 -6.72 9.10
CA LEU A 11 -25.00 -7.42 8.04
C LEU A 11 -25.01 -8.93 8.29
N GLY A 12 -24.75 -9.71 7.24
CA GLY A 12 -24.64 -11.17 7.34
C GLY A 12 -23.86 -11.81 6.19
N LEU A 13 -23.94 -13.13 6.10
CA LEU A 13 -23.19 -13.92 5.10
C LEU A 13 -23.42 -13.46 3.65
N LYS A 14 -24.62 -12.97 3.31
CA LYS A 14 -24.95 -12.47 1.97
C LYS A 14 -24.14 -11.23 1.58
N ASP A 15 -23.63 -10.50 2.58
CA ASP A 15 -22.90 -9.25 2.42
C ASP A 15 -21.38 -9.49 2.44
N LEU A 16 -20.94 -10.73 2.72
CA LEU A 16 -19.52 -11.10 2.81
C LEU A 16 -18.85 -11.02 1.43
N LEU A 17 -17.87 -10.11 1.29
CA LEU A 17 -17.05 -9.99 0.09
C LEU A 17 -15.77 -10.83 0.19
N ALA A 18 -15.15 -10.86 1.37
CA ALA A 18 -13.90 -11.57 1.59
C ALA A 18 -13.68 -11.90 3.07
N TYR A 19 -12.83 -12.89 3.34
CA TYR A 19 -12.28 -13.16 4.66
C TYR A 19 -10.76 -13.26 4.59
N GLY A 20 -10.08 -12.80 5.62
CA GLY A 20 -8.62 -12.78 5.71
C GLY A 20 -8.14 -13.18 7.10
N LYS A 21 -6.83 -13.04 7.33
CA LYS A 21 -6.18 -13.43 8.59
C LYS A 21 -6.75 -12.71 9.81
N THR A 22 -7.15 -11.44 9.64
CA THR A 22 -7.54 -10.55 10.76
C THR A 22 -9.04 -10.28 10.82
N GLY A 23 -9.85 -10.92 9.99
CA GLY A 23 -11.29 -10.69 9.99
C GLY A 23 -11.96 -10.90 8.64
N MET A 24 -13.16 -10.37 8.53
CA MET A 24 -14.01 -10.40 7.33
C MET A 24 -14.21 -8.98 6.78
N VAL A 25 -14.56 -8.91 5.49
CA VAL A 25 -14.92 -7.68 4.78
C VAL A 25 -16.34 -7.86 4.24
N LEU A 26 -17.25 -6.99 4.66
CA LEU A 26 -18.67 -7.04 4.28
C LEU A 26 -19.07 -5.78 3.53
N LEU A 27 -19.91 -5.90 2.51
CA LEU A 27 -20.53 -4.77 1.82
C LEU A 27 -21.73 -4.25 2.60
N ASP A 28 -21.68 -3.00 3.06
CA ASP A 28 -22.86 -2.28 3.50
C ASP A 28 -23.46 -1.50 2.32
N SER A 29 -24.40 -2.14 1.63
CA SER A 29 -25.11 -1.55 0.49
C SER A 29 -25.92 -0.30 0.83
N SER A 30 -26.24 -0.05 2.10
CA SER A 30 -27.01 1.13 2.51
C SER A 30 -26.19 2.41 2.52
N THR A 31 -24.87 2.27 2.71
CA THR A 31 -23.92 3.38 2.78
C THR A 31 -22.90 3.37 1.63
N ASP A 32 -22.93 2.33 0.79
CA ASP A 32 -21.93 2.07 -0.28
C ASP A 32 -20.50 1.99 0.28
N THR A 33 -20.36 1.32 1.43
CA THR A 33 -19.08 1.12 2.13
C THR A 33 -18.77 -0.36 2.33
N VAL A 34 -17.51 -0.66 2.64
CA VAL A 34 -17.09 -1.97 3.12
C VAL A 34 -16.73 -1.91 4.59
N VAL A 35 -17.31 -2.81 5.39
CA VAL A 35 -17.03 -2.93 6.81
C VAL A 35 -16.02 -4.06 7.02
N LYS A 36 -14.84 -3.72 7.53
CA LYS A 36 -13.88 -4.69 8.03
C LYS A 36 -14.18 -5.00 9.49
N ALA A 37 -14.41 -6.28 9.83
CA ALA A 37 -14.83 -6.71 11.16
C ALA A 37 -14.13 -7.99 11.60
N SER A 38 -13.93 -8.17 12.92
CA SER A 38 -13.43 -9.42 13.48
C SER A 38 -14.47 -10.54 13.39
N MET A 39 -14.02 -11.79 13.34
CA MET A 39 -14.92 -12.95 13.30
C MET A 39 -15.58 -13.28 14.64
N ASP A 40 -14.97 -12.85 15.75
CA ASP A 40 -15.50 -13.01 17.11
C ASP A 40 -16.42 -11.86 17.53
N GLY A 41 -16.62 -10.86 16.66
CA GLY A 41 -17.49 -9.71 16.93
C GLY A 41 -16.90 -8.70 17.91
N GLU A 42 -15.65 -8.85 18.35
CA GLU A 42 -14.98 -7.95 19.29
C GLU A 42 -13.84 -7.17 18.62
N TRP A 43 -13.41 -6.08 19.26
CA TRP A 43 -12.24 -5.34 18.81
C TRP A 43 -10.98 -6.11 19.16
N SER A 44 -10.26 -6.59 18.15
CA SER A 44 -8.89 -7.08 18.35
C SER A 44 -7.91 -5.91 18.51
N ASP A 45 -6.73 -6.20 19.06
CA ASP A 45 -5.64 -5.22 19.14
C ASP A 45 -5.20 -4.75 17.74
N GLU A 46 -5.17 -5.66 16.75
CA GLU A 46 -4.89 -5.33 15.35
C GLU A 46 -5.92 -4.35 14.78
N MET A 47 -7.20 -4.60 15.01
CA MET A 47 -8.27 -3.73 14.53
C MET A 47 -8.25 -2.37 15.24
N THR A 48 -7.97 -2.36 16.54
CA THR A 48 -7.83 -1.12 17.29
C THR A 48 -6.70 -0.26 16.75
N ARG A 49 -5.55 -0.88 16.44
CA ARG A 49 -4.41 -0.19 15.80
C ARG A 49 -4.78 0.34 14.41
N GLU A 50 -5.42 -0.48 13.58
CA GLU A 50 -5.85 -0.07 12.23
C GLU A 50 -6.84 1.10 12.27
N ARG A 51 -7.83 1.06 13.17
CA ARG A 51 -8.76 2.17 13.39
C ARG A 51 -8.03 3.47 13.76
N GLN A 52 -7.10 3.40 14.72
CA GLN A 52 -6.34 4.57 15.16
C GLN A 52 -5.47 5.17 14.04
N ILE A 53 -4.98 4.35 13.11
CA ILE A 53 -4.25 4.81 11.92
C ILE A 53 -5.18 5.63 11.02
N TYR A 54 -6.37 5.12 10.70
CA TYR A 54 -7.35 5.86 9.90
C TYR A 54 -7.85 7.15 10.58
N GLU A 55 -8.09 7.12 11.89
CA GLU A 55 -8.43 8.32 12.67
C GLU A 55 -7.33 9.38 12.57
N ARG A 56 -6.05 8.97 12.59
CA ARG A 56 -4.92 9.87 12.39
C ARG A 56 -4.89 10.46 10.98
N PHE A 57 -5.24 9.68 9.96
CA PHE A 57 -5.33 10.19 8.58
C PHE A 57 -6.41 11.25 8.46
N VAL A 58 -7.59 11.04 9.08
CA VAL A 58 -8.67 12.03 9.09
C VAL A 58 -8.25 13.33 9.80
N GLN A 59 -7.46 13.25 10.87
CA GLN A 59 -6.89 14.43 11.55
C GLN A 59 -5.91 15.24 10.68
N ARG A 60 -5.49 14.69 9.53
CA ARG A 60 -4.58 15.30 8.55
C ARG A 60 -5.28 15.56 7.21
N ASP A 61 -6.60 15.75 7.23
CA ASP A 61 -7.47 15.97 6.05
C ASP A 61 -7.55 14.79 5.07
N GLY A 62 -7.01 13.62 5.45
CA GLY A 62 -6.97 12.43 4.62
C GLY A 62 -6.10 12.59 3.37
N HIS A 63 -6.20 11.61 2.47
CA HIS A 63 -5.47 11.64 1.21
C HIS A 63 -6.25 10.90 0.11
N LYS A 64 -6.38 11.51 -1.07
CA LYS A 64 -7.18 11.00 -2.20
C LYS A 64 -6.79 9.59 -2.71
N ASN A 65 -5.59 9.11 -2.37
CA ASN A 65 -5.08 7.79 -2.77
C ASN A 65 -5.12 6.77 -1.62
N ILE A 66 -5.81 7.08 -0.51
CA ILE A 66 -6.08 6.18 0.62
C ILE A 66 -7.59 6.05 0.75
N LEU A 67 -8.09 4.85 1.06
CA LEU A 67 -9.52 4.60 1.24
C LEU A 67 -10.12 5.55 2.28
N LEU A 68 -11.26 6.16 1.96
CA LEU A 68 -11.97 7.01 2.89
C LEU A 68 -12.45 6.21 4.11
N TYR A 69 -12.26 6.76 5.30
CA TYR A 69 -12.71 6.20 6.57
C TYR A 69 -14.00 6.87 7.03
N HIS A 70 -15.03 6.07 7.34
CA HIS A 70 -16.37 6.57 7.66
C HIS A 70 -16.73 6.49 9.15
N GLY A 71 -15.74 6.35 10.05
CA GLY A 71 -15.96 6.26 11.50
C GLY A 71 -16.13 4.82 11.98
N THR A 72 -17.01 4.56 12.93
CA THR A 72 -17.19 3.19 13.46
C THR A 72 -18.58 2.65 13.14
N PHE A 73 -18.67 1.35 12.86
CA PHE A 73 -19.93 0.63 12.70
C PHE A 73 -19.93 -0.58 13.62
N GLY A 74 -20.50 -0.43 14.82
CA GLY A 74 -20.36 -1.42 15.88
C GLY A 74 -18.88 -1.67 16.22
N THR A 75 -18.42 -2.90 16.02
CA THR A 75 -17.01 -3.33 16.18
C THR A 75 -16.23 -3.36 14.86
N GLY A 76 -16.79 -2.80 13.78
CA GLY A 76 -16.18 -2.75 12.45
C GLY A 76 -15.61 -1.38 12.08
N ILE A 77 -14.73 -1.41 11.08
CA ILE A 77 -14.08 -0.26 10.44
C ILE A 77 -14.68 -0.10 9.03
N PRO A 78 -15.61 0.85 8.81
CA PRO A 78 -16.19 1.11 7.50
C PRO A 78 -15.25 1.97 6.65
N LEU A 79 -14.99 1.51 5.44
CA LEU A 79 -14.10 2.12 4.45
C LEU A 79 -14.84 2.29 3.11
N GLU A 80 -14.34 3.20 2.28
CA GLU A 80 -14.78 3.36 0.89
C GLU A 80 -14.82 2.01 0.15
N TYR A 81 -15.94 1.73 -0.53
CA TYR A 81 -16.06 0.54 -1.35
C TYR A 81 -15.32 0.71 -2.69
N THR A 82 -14.44 -0.25 -3.02
CA THR A 82 -13.77 -0.31 -4.32
C THR A 82 -14.32 -1.45 -5.17
N PRO A 83 -15.18 -1.18 -6.19
CA PRO A 83 -15.86 -2.23 -6.94
C PRO A 83 -14.93 -3.09 -7.80
N TYR A 84 -13.72 -2.60 -8.06
CA TYR A 84 -12.66 -3.30 -8.80
C TYR A 84 -11.68 -4.06 -7.89
N GLY A 85 -11.90 -4.03 -6.58
CA GLY A 85 -11.08 -4.73 -5.61
C GLY A 85 -9.63 -4.24 -5.59
N ASN A 86 -8.70 -5.19 -5.49
CA ASN A 86 -7.26 -4.89 -5.39
C ASN A 86 -6.61 -4.80 -6.78
N ILE A 87 -5.48 -4.09 -6.85
CA ILE A 87 -4.76 -3.83 -8.11
C ILE A 87 -4.31 -5.10 -8.85
N ARG A 88 -4.05 -6.20 -8.13
CA ARG A 88 -3.61 -7.46 -8.72
C ARG A 88 -4.73 -8.13 -9.48
N SER A 89 -5.89 -8.32 -8.83
CA SER A 89 -7.09 -8.84 -9.48
C SER A 89 -7.51 -7.97 -10.67
N TYR A 90 -7.41 -6.64 -10.52
CA TYR A 90 -7.71 -5.74 -11.63
C TYR A 90 -6.76 -5.90 -12.82
N LEU A 91 -5.45 -6.05 -12.59
CA LEU A 91 -4.45 -6.27 -13.64
C LEU A 91 -4.64 -7.61 -14.36
N ASP A 92 -5.04 -8.66 -13.64
CA ASP A 92 -5.30 -9.98 -14.22
C ASP A 92 -6.47 -9.95 -15.22
N GLU A 93 -7.49 -9.12 -14.96
CA GLU A 93 -8.70 -9.02 -15.79
C GLU A 93 -8.62 -7.92 -16.86
N HIS A 94 -7.79 -6.88 -16.65
CA HIS A 94 -7.78 -5.68 -17.47
C HIS A 94 -6.37 -5.30 -17.95
N PRO A 95 -5.97 -5.73 -19.16
CA PRO A 95 -4.74 -5.30 -19.79
C PRO A 95 -4.58 -3.78 -19.73
N THR A 96 -3.37 -3.34 -19.38
CA THR A 96 -3.08 -1.93 -19.09
C THR A 96 -1.92 -1.43 -19.94
N ASN A 97 -1.80 -0.10 -20.05
CA ASN A 97 -0.68 0.52 -20.74
C ASN A 97 0.32 1.14 -19.76
N LYS A 98 1.55 1.39 -20.25
CA LYS A 98 2.65 1.95 -19.45
C LYS A 98 2.28 3.28 -18.77
N LYS A 99 1.53 4.15 -19.45
CA LYS A 99 1.10 5.45 -18.89
C LYS A 99 0.21 5.29 -17.66
N ARG A 100 -0.72 4.33 -17.69
CA ARG A 100 -1.60 4.03 -16.55
C ARG A 100 -0.81 3.41 -15.39
N LYS A 101 0.11 2.48 -15.68
CA LYS A 101 1.01 1.89 -14.66
C LYS A 101 1.86 2.95 -13.95
N ILE A 102 2.43 3.91 -14.68
CA ILE A 102 3.20 5.04 -14.10
C ILE A 102 2.32 5.90 -13.19
N ARG A 103 1.07 6.17 -13.59
CA ARG A 103 0.13 6.93 -12.75
C ARG A 103 -0.16 6.20 -11.44
N TRP A 104 -0.42 4.89 -11.49
CA TRP A 104 -0.63 4.10 -10.28
C TRP A 104 0.61 4.05 -9.39
N ALA A 105 1.80 3.90 -9.98
CA ALA A 105 3.07 3.98 -9.25
C ALA A 105 3.19 5.29 -8.48
N LEU A 106 2.89 6.42 -9.13
CA LEU A 106 2.88 7.73 -8.49
C LEU A 106 1.83 7.81 -7.37
N GLN A 107 0.60 7.36 -7.61
CA GLN A 107 -0.47 7.42 -6.60
C GLN A 107 -0.13 6.61 -5.34
N ILE A 108 0.47 5.44 -5.50
CA ILE A 108 0.91 4.58 -4.41
C ILE A 108 2.05 5.25 -3.62
N ALA A 109 3.03 5.84 -4.31
CA ALA A 109 4.11 6.56 -3.65
C ALA A 109 3.60 7.80 -2.89
N GLU A 110 2.68 8.57 -3.48
CA GLU A 110 2.03 9.72 -2.80
C GLU A 110 1.24 9.28 -1.56
N ALA A 111 0.56 8.13 -1.62
CA ALA A 111 -0.13 7.58 -0.46
C ALA A 111 0.86 7.22 0.66
N LEU A 112 1.97 6.53 0.34
CA LEU A 112 2.96 6.15 1.35
C LEU A 112 3.67 7.37 1.95
N ASP A 113 3.99 8.37 1.15
CA ASP A 113 4.55 9.63 1.62
C ASP A 113 3.61 10.31 2.64
N PHE A 114 2.31 10.37 2.35
CA PHE A 114 1.32 10.86 3.31
C PHE A 114 1.27 10.03 4.61
N VAL A 115 1.30 8.69 4.50
CA VAL A 115 1.35 7.78 5.66
C VAL A 115 2.57 8.10 6.53
N HIS A 116 3.73 8.31 5.91
CA HIS A 116 4.97 8.67 6.61
C HIS A 116 4.89 10.05 7.27
N GLN A 117 4.29 11.05 6.61
CA GLN A 117 4.04 12.39 7.17
C GLN A 117 3.06 12.38 8.36
N CYS A 118 2.22 11.36 8.47
CA CYS A 118 1.38 11.09 9.64
C CYS A 118 2.15 10.39 10.78
N GLY A 119 3.45 10.14 10.62
CA GLY A 119 4.25 9.40 11.60
C GLY A 119 3.79 7.94 11.73
N VAL A 120 3.26 7.37 10.65
CA VAL A 120 2.86 5.96 10.57
C VAL A 120 3.88 5.23 9.71
N ILE A 121 4.30 4.06 10.19
CA ILE A 121 5.06 3.08 9.42
C ILE A 121 4.04 2.01 9.00
N HIS A 122 3.93 1.75 7.70
CA HIS A 122 2.92 0.85 7.14
C HIS A 122 3.25 -0.62 7.43
N GLY A 123 4.51 -1.00 7.29
CA GLY A 123 5.03 -2.34 7.53
C GLY A 123 5.32 -2.64 8.99
N ASP A 124 5.24 -3.91 9.33
CA ASP A 124 5.73 -4.45 10.60
C ASP A 124 7.19 -4.87 10.41
N VAL A 125 8.10 -4.38 11.27
CA VAL A 125 9.53 -4.68 11.10
C VAL A 125 10.22 -4.95 12.42
N ASP A 126 10.77 -6.16 12.52
CA ASP A 126 11.79 -6.55 13.48
C ASP A 126 13.16 -6.01 13.00
N GLY A 127 13.67 -4.97 13.68
CA GLY A 127 15.10 -4.65 13.66
C GLY A 127 15.67 -3.74 12.56
N SER A 128 14.86 -3.11 11.69
CA SER A 128 15.33 -2.08 10.73
C SER A 128 14.58 -0.75 10.87
N ASN A 129 15.12 0.36 10.31
CA ASN A 129 14.39 1.64 10.27
C ASN A 129 13.11 1.45 9.44
N GLY A 130 11.94 1.47 10.09
CA GLY A 130 10.69 1.05 9.47
C GLY A 130 10.29 1.87 8.24
N PHE A 131 10.65 3.14 8.19
CA PHE A 131 10.45 3.96 6.98
C PHE A 131 11.23 3.45 5.77
N ASN A 132 12.46 2.96 5.97
CA ASN A 132 13.25 2.39 4.88
C ASN A 132 12.69 1.02 4.44
N ALA A 133 12.17 0.24 5.38
CA ALA A 133 11.50 -1.02 5.06
C ALA A 133 10.23 -0.79 4.23
N ASP A 134 9.45 0.24 4.55
CA ASP A 134 8.30 0.67 3.75
C ASP A 134 8.71 1.11 2.34
N ILE A 135 9.80 1.88 2.20
CA ILE A 135 10.31 2.28 0.88
C ILE A 135 10.81 1.07 0.09
N PHE A 136 11.45 0.09 0.75
CA PHE A 136 11.83 -1.17 0.11
C PHE A 136 10.60 -1.94 -0.38
N ALA A 137 9.56 -2.04 0.45
CA ALA A 137 8.29 -2.66 0.09
C ALA A 137 7.61 -1.92 -1.07
N LEU A 138 7.64 -0.57 -1.06
CA LEU A 138 7.19 0.27 -2.15
C LEU A 138 7.89 -0.10 -3.45
N GLY A 139 9.23 -0.26 -3.45
CA GLY A 139 9.98 -0.72 -4.62
C GLY A 139 9.45 -2.05 -5.18
N SER A 140 9.10 -2.98 -4.30
CA SER A 140 8.50 -4.27 -4.68
C SER A 140 7.10 -4.12 -5.28
N THR A 141 6.26 -3.25 -4.71
CA THR A 141 4.93 -2.92 -5.23
C THR A 141 5.01 -2.24 -6.59
N LEU A 142 5.93 -1.28 -6.76
CA LEU A 142 6.17 -0.61 -8.03
C LEU A 142 6.63 -1.60 -9.11
N TYR A 143 7.51 -2.54 -8.75
CA TYR A 143 7.88 -3.63 -9.65
C TYR A 143 6.68 -4.46 -10.07
N GLU A 144 5.81 -4.87 -9.14
CA GLU A 144 4.63 -5.67 -9.45
C GLU A 144 3.66 -4.93 -10.37
N VAL A 145 3.42 -3.64 -10.15
CA VAL A 145 2.59 -2.80 -11.04
C VAL A 145 3.19 -2.71 -12.45
N MET A 146 4.51 -2.55 -12.54
CA MET A 146 5.18 -2.39 -13.83
C MET A 146 5.29 -3.72 -14.60
N ASN A 147 5.55 -4.81 -13.89
CA ASN A 147 5.86 -6.13 -14.44
C ASN A 147 4.68 -7.12 -14.40
N GLU A 148 3.53 -6.71 -13.86
CA GLU A 148 2.32 -7.54 -13.67
C GLU A 148 2.60 -8.85 -12.91
N SER A 149 3.67 -8.86 -12.11
CA SER A 149 4.11 -10.01 -11.35
C SER A 149 5.03 -9.59 -10.23
N ARG A 150 4.90 -10.25 -9.08
CA ARG A 150 5.74 -9.97 -7.91
C ARG A 150 7.23 -10.23 -8.23
N PRO A 151 8.15 -9.50 -7.57
CA PRO A 151 9.57 -9.83 -7.56
C PRO A 151 9.80 -11.32 -7.29
N TYR A 152 10.65 -11.96 -8.11
CA TYR A 152 11.00 -13.38 -7.94
C TYR A 152 9.81 -14.35 -7.91
N ALA A 153 8.76 -14.08 -8.70
CA ALA A 153 7.65 -14.99 -8.88
C ALA A 153 8.13 -16.43 -9.16
N GLY A 154 7.55 -17.41 -8.46
CA GLY A 154 7.95 -18.82 -8.53
C GLY A 154 9.02 -19.26 -7.53
N LEU A 155 9.68 -18.35 -6.80
CA LEU A 155 10.62 -18.71 -5.74
C LEU A 155 9.93 -18.81 -4.37
N SER A 156 10.56 -19.57 -3.46
CA SER A 156 10.16 -19.65 -2.05
C SER A 156 10.63 -18.44 -1.25
N ASP A 157 9.94 -18.10 -0.16
CA ASP A 157 10.27 -16.95 0.69
C ASP A 157 11.71 -17.01 1.21
N LYS A 158 12.21 -18.20 1.56
CA LYS A 158 13.61 -18.41 1.95
C LYS A 158 14.59 -17.97 0.84
N ASN A 159 14.32 -18.37 -0.40
CA ASN A 159 15.17 -18.05 -1.55
C ASN A 159 15.07 -16.57 -1.97
N ILE A 160 13.93 -15.94 -1.72
CA ILE A 160 13.72 -14.50 -1.91
C ILE A 160 14.52 -13.72 -0.87
N LEU A 161 14.38 -14.08 0.41
CA LEU A 161 15.11 -13.47 1.52
C LEU A 161 16.63 -13.61 1.34
N GLU A 162 17.11 -14.77 0.91
CA GLU A 162 18.52 -14.98 0.61
C GLU A 162 19.04 -14.04 -0.51
N ARG A 163 18.21 -13.74 -1.52
CA ARG A 163 18.60 -12.81 -2.60
C ARG A 163 18.67 -11.38 -2.08
N TYR A 164 17.64 -10.93 -1.37
CA TYR A 164 17.61 -9.57 -0.82
C TYR A 164 18.75 -9.32 0.18
N THR A 165 19.04 -10.28 1.06
CA THR A 165 20.18 -10.18 2.01
C THR A 165 21.54 -10.14 1.31
N LYS A 166 21.65 -10.70 0.09
CA LYS A 166 22.85 -10.62 -0.77
C LYS A 166 22.87 -9.40 -1.69
N GLY A 167 21.92 -8.47 -1.55
CA GLY A 167 21.80 -7.30 -2.43
C GLY A 167 21.49 -7.66 -3.90
N ARG A 168 20.92 -8.86 -4.14
CA ARG A 168 20.49 -9.30 -5.46
C ARG A 168 19.03 -8.92 -5.62
N PHE A 169 18.75 -8.17 -6.69
CA PHE A 169 17.42 -7.68 -7.01
C PHE A 169 16.98 -8.17 -8.41
N PRO A 170 15.68 -8.21 -8.71
CA PRO A 170 15.19 -8.46 -10.06
C PRO A 170 15.72 -7.43 -11.07
N GLU A 171 15.78 -7.81 -12.34
CA GLU A 171 16.14 -6.92 -13.42
C GLU A 171 15.05 -5.86 -13.65
N THR A 172 15.45 -4.60 -13.83
CA THR A 172 14.53 -3.47 -14.02
C THR A 172 14.87 -2.59 -15.21
N GLU A 173 15.93 -2.89 -15.96
CA GLU A 173 16.44 -2.03 -17.04
C GLU A 173 15.38 -1.75 -18.11
N SER A 174 14.60 -2.78 -18.48
CA SER A 174 13.50 -2.68 -19.45
C SER A 174 12.36 -1.74 -19.01
N LEU A 175 12.27 -1.41 -17.72
CA LEU A 175 11.26 -0.50 -17.16
C LEU A 175 11.65 0.98 -17.31
N GLY A 176 12.87 1.27 -17.75
CA GLY A 176 13.39 2.63 -17.94
C GLY A 176 13.53 3.38 -16.62
N ILE A 177 13.10 4.65 -16.58
CA ILE A 177 13.30 5.52 -15.39
C ILE A 177 12.64 4.95 -14.12
N VAL A 178 11.46 4.34 -14.24
CA VAL A 178 10.78 3.69 -13.11
C VAL A 178 11.59 2.51 -12.59
N GLY A 179 12.29 1.79 -13.48
CA GLY A 179 13.19 0.71 -13.11
C GLY A 179 14.35 1.18 -12.25
N SER A 180 14.96 2.31 -12.59
CA SER A 180 16.00 2.95 -11.77
C SER A 180 15.47 3.32 -10.39
N ILE A 181 14.27 3.91 -10.32
CA ILE A 181 13.61 4.28 -9.05
C ILE A 181 13.36 3.03 -8.19
N ILE A 182 12.85 1.95 -8.77
CA ILE A 182 12.63 0.67 -8.07
C ILE A 182 13.95 0.15 -7.49
N THR A 183 15.04 0.15 -8.27
CA THR A 183 16.34 -0.31 -7.81
C THR A 183 16.88 0.55 -6.65
N LYS A 184 16.71 1.87 -6.71
CA LYS A 184 17.07 2.79 -5.64
C LYS A 184 16.30 2.52 -4.35
N CYS A 185 15.00 2.21 -4.45
CA CYS A 185 14.19 1.80 -3.29
C CYS A 185 14.79 0.56 -2.62
N TRP A 186 15.12 -0.47 -3.40
CA TRP A 186 15.67 -1.72 -2.86
C TRP A 186 17.08 -1.59 -2.28
N ARG A 187 17.89 -0.66 -2.82
CA ARG A 187 19.24 -0.38 -2.32
C ARG A 187 19.26 0.54 -1.10
N GLY A 188 18.11 1.06 -0.68
CA GLY A 188 18.03 2.01 0.44
C GLY A 188 18.64 3.38 0.10
N GLU A 189 18.61 3.79 -1.16
CA GLU A 189 19.18 5.07 -1.62
C GLU A 189 18.24 6.26 -1.38
N TYR A 190 17.00 6.01 -0.96
CA TYR A 190 16.07 7.04 -0.53
C TYR A 190 15.98 7.05 1.00
N GLY A 191 16.29 8.20 1.60
CA GLY A 191 16.07 8.42 3.05
C GLY A 191 14.67 8.92 3.40
N ASP A 192 13.82 9.18 2.41
CA ASP A 192 12.48 9.75 2.57
C ASP A 192 11.61 9.41 1.35
N CYS A 193 10.34 9.02 1.58
CA CYS A 193 9.42 8.64 0.52
C CYS A 193 9.12 9.79 -0.45
N LYS A 194 9.17 11.05 0.02
CA LYS A 194 8.98 12.23 -0.83
C LYS A 194 9.96 12.30 -2.01
N LEU A 195 11.17 11.74 -1.85
CA LEU A 195 12.18 11.68 -2.90
C LEU A 195 11.79 10.69 -4.00
N VAL A 196 11.09 9.61 -3.64
CA VAL A 196 10.53 8.66 -4.61
C VAL A 196 9.44 9.34 -5.43
N VAL A 197 8.56 10.10 -4.77
CA VAL A 197 7.49 10.88 -5.43
C VAL A 197 8.08 11.90 -6.41
N HIS A 198 9.10 12.65 -5.99
CA HIS A 198 9.79 13.64 -6.81
C HIS A 198 10.41 13.01 -8.08
N ASP A 199 11.15 11.90 -7.93
CA ASP A 199 11.76 11.20 -9.07
C ASP A 199 10.68 10.60 -10.01
N LEU A 200 9.56 10.10 -9.47
CA LEU A 200 8.44 9.59 -10.28
C LEU A 200 7.73 10.69 -11.08
N LYS A 201 7.70 11.93 -10.57
CA LYS A 201 7.19 13.09 -11.31
C LYS A 201 8.17 13.57 -12.39
N GLY A 202 9.43 13.18 -12.30
CA GLY A 202 10.49 13.63 -13.21
C GLY A 202 10.86 15.10 -12.99
N GLU A 203 10.66 15.62 -11.78
CA GLU A 203 11.02 16.99 -11.43
C GLU A 203 12.55 17.09 -11.22
N PRO A 204 13.21 18.21 -11.59
CA PRO A 204 14.63 18.39 -11.33
C PRO A 204 14.89 18.53 -9.83
N ARG A 205 15.98 17.93 -9.30
CA ARG A 205 16.36 18.14 -7.90
C ARG A 205 16.93 19.54 -7.75
N TYR A 206 16.68 20.17 -6.59
CA TYR A 206 17.16 21.51 -6.30
C TYR A 206 18.70 21.61 -6.41
N SER A 207 19.42 20.53 -6.08
CA SER A 207 20.87 20.40 -6.29
C SER A 207 21.28 20.45 -7.77
N ASP A 208 20.45 19.91 -8.64
CA ASP A 208 20.72 19.85 -10.08
C ASP A 208 20.53 21.25 -10.68
N LEU A 209 19.53 22.01 -10.22
CA LEU A 209 19.28 23.40 -10.66
C LEU A 209 20.46 24.34 -10.37
N TYR A 210 21.17 24.17 -9.25
CA TYR A 210 22.36 24.96 -8.93
C TYR A 210 23.56 24.63 -9.83
N LEU A 211 23.64 23.41 -10.37
CA LEU A 211 24.68 23.02 -11.32
C LEU A 211 24.42 23.56 -12.74
N VAL A 212 23.16 23.85 -13.10
CA VAL A 212 22.81 24.42 -14.42
C VAL A 212 22.83 25.96 -14.44
N GLY A 213 23.29 26.61 -13.36
CA GLY A 213 23.64 28.04 -13.40
C GLY A 213 22.47 29.00 -13.58
N MET A 214 21.23 28.60 -13.24
CA MET A 214 20.11 29.54 -13.19
C MET A 214 20.15 30.34 -11.88
N SER A 215 20.80 31.50 -11.92
CA SER A 215 20.56 32.58 -10.94
C SER A 215 19.29 33.35 -11.32
N PRO A 216 18.56 33.93 -10.35
CA PRO A 216 17.24 34.54 -10.55
C PRO A 216 17.22 35.68 -11.57
#